data_AF-A0A221W9Q5-F1
#
_entry.id   AF-A0A221W9Q5-F1
#
_cell.length_a   1.000
_cell.length_b   1.000
_cell.length_c   1.000
_cell.angle_alpha   90.00
_cell.angle_beta   90.00
_cell.angle_gamma   90.00
#
_symmetry.space_group_name_H-M   'P 1'
#
loop_
_entity.id
_entity.type
_entity.pdbx_description
1 polymer ?
#
loop_
_entity_poly.entity_id
_entity_poly.type
_entity_poly.pdbx_seq_one_letter_code
_entity_poly.pdbx_strand_id
1 'polypeptide(L)'
;MGGAGEVRGELLDIADRLPAERLTRQREKASEIAGELDEAWRGSEYAEAAPAVAGLREVTSDLTAAAGLLRQGSELLRAHAARL
;
A
#
# COMPACT_ATOMS: atom_id res chain seq x y z
N MET A 1 -1.45 -29.46 -25.55
CA MET A 1 -2.02 -28.32 -24.81
C MET A 1 -0.85 -27.48 -24.34
N GLY A 2 -0.74 -26.22 -24.80
CA GLY A 2 0.50 -25.43 -24.75
C GLY A 2 0.63 -24.60 -23.49
N GLY A 3 1.72 -24.78 -22.73
CA GLY A 3 1.92 -24.18 -21.41
C GLY A 3 2.12 -22.66 -21.38
N ALA A 4 2.43 -22.01 -22.51
CA ALA A 4 2.64 -20.56 -22.54
C ALA A 4 1.36 -19.77 -22.24
N GLY A 5 0.20 -20.24 -22.71
CA GLY A 5 -1.09 -19.60 -22.45
C GLY A 5 -1.57 -19.74 -21.01
N GLU A 6 -1.26 -20.88 -20.38
CA GLU A 6 -1.59 -21.16 -18.97
C GLU A 6 -0.74 -20.28 -18.04
N VAL A 7 0.58 -20.25 -18.25
CA VAL A 7 1.49 -19.36 -17.51
C VAL A 7 1.11 -17.89 -17.68
N ARG A 8 0.71 -17.47 -18.89
CA ARG A 8 0.20 -16.11 -19.13
C ARG A 8 -1.03 -15.81 -18.28
N GLY A 9 -2.00 -16.72 -18.19
CA GLY A 9 -3.19 -16.57 -17.36
C GLY A 9 -2.85 -16.41 -15.88
N GLU A 10 -2.00 -17.30 -15.35
CA GLU A 10 -1.58 -17.26 -13.95
C GLU A 10 -0.88 -15.93 -13.57
N LEU A 11 -0.03 -15.41 -14.45
CA LEU A 11 0.66 -14.13 -14.20
C LEU A 11 -0.32 -12.95 -14.11
N LEU A 12 -1.36 -12.94 -14.95
CA LEU A 12 -2.40 -11.92 -14.90
C LEU A 12 -3.24 -12.04 -13.63
N ASP A 13 -3.62 -13.26 -13.24
CA ASP A 13 -4.36 -13.53 -12.01
C ASP A 13 -3.59 -13.09 -10.75
N ILE A 14 -2.27 -13.33 -10.71
CA ILE A 14 -1.41 -12.86 -9.63
C ILE A 14 -1.37 -11.33 -9.61
N ALA A 15 -1.16 -10.70 -10.77
CA ALA A 15 -1.07 -9.24 -10.90
C ALA A 15 -2.35 -8.53 -10.40
N ASP A 16 -3.53 -9.10 -10.66
CA ASP A 16 -4.83 -8.56 -10.27
C ASP A 16 -5.15 -8.80 -8.78
N ARG A 17 -4.53 -9.81 -8.15
CA ARG A 17 -4.70 -10.10 -6.72
C ARG A 17 -3.82 -9.27 -5.80
N LEU A 18 -2.83 -8.54 -6.34
CA LEU A 18 -1.94 -7.72 -5.51
C LEU A 18 -2.73 -6.59 -4.82
N PRO A 19 -2.63 -6.41 -3.49
CA PRO A 19 -3.53 -5.56 -2.72
C PRO A 19 -3.17 -4.05 -2.76
N ALA A 20 -2.62 -3.54 -3.86
CA ALA A 20 -2.12 -2.16 -3.95
C ALA A 20 -3.19 -1.10 -3.63
N GLU A 21 -4.41 -1.26 -4.15
CA GLU A 21 -5.51 -0.34 -3.86
C GLU A 21 -5.97 -0.42 -2.40
N ARG A 22 -6.01 -1.63 -1.84
CA ARG A 22 -6.37 -1.82 -0.43
C ARG A 22 -5.37 -1.11 0.49
N LEU A 23 -4.07 -1.24 0.20
CA LEU A 23 -3.04 -0.51 0.94
C LEU A 23 -3.14 1.01 0.75
N THR A 24 -3.51 1.47 -0.45
CA THR A 24 -3.73 2.91 -0.71
C THR A 24 -4.87 3.46 0.15
N ARG A 25 -5.99 2.73 0.25
CA ARG A 25 -7.12 3.11 1.13
C ARG A 25 -6.75 3.08 2.61
N GLN A 26 -5.95 2.08 3.03
CA GLN A 26 -5.46 2.01 4.42
C GLN A 26 -4.52 3.17 4.76
N ARG A 27 -3.66 3.58 3.82
CA ARG A 27 -2.82 4.77 3.95
C ARG A 27 -3.66 6.03 4.13
N GLU A 28 -4.69 6.24 3.30
CA GLU A 28 -5.58 7.41 3.42
C GLU A 28 -6.21 7.49 4.80
N LYS A 29 -6.78 6.38 5.27
CA LYS A 29 -7.37 6.30 6.60
C LYS A 29 -6.34 6.55 7.72
N ALA A 30 -5.13 5.99 7.60
CA ALA A 30 -4.06 6.21 8.59
C ALA A 30 -3.63 7.69 8.62
N SER A 31 -3.56 8.34 7.45
CA SER A 31 -3.24 9.77 7.33
C SER A 31 -4.32 10.66 7.91
N GLU A 32 -5.60 10.34 7.71
CA GLU A 32 -6.73 11.06 8.31
C GLU A 32 -6.66 10.97 9.83
N ILE A 33 -6.51 9.75 10.39
CA ILE A 33 -6.38 9.53 11.83
C ILE A 33 -5.18 10.28 12.40
N ALA A 34 -4.03 10.28 11.72
CA ALA A 34 -2.85 11.01 12.16
C ALA A 34 -3.10 12.53 12.19
N GLY A 35 -3.85 13.07 11.23
CA GLY A 35 -4.25 14.48 11.18
C GLY A 35 -5.20 14.86 12.32
N GLU A 36 -6.25 14.06 12.53
CA GLU A 36 -7.20 14.27 13.62
C GLU A 36 -6.51 14.22 15.00
N LEU A 37 -5.58 13.29 15.20
CA LEU A 37 -4.83 13.19 16.45
C LEU A 37 -3.83 14.33 16.65
N ASP A 38 -3.15 14.77 15.59
CA ASP A 38 -2.25 15.94 15.66
C ASP A 38 -3.01 17.22 16.04
N GLU A 39 -4.24 17.38 15.54
CA GLU A 39 -5.10 18.50 15.89
C GLU A 39 -5.66 18.38 17.31
N ALA A 40 -6.21 17.21 17.66
CA ALA A 40 -6.82 16.96 18.97
C ALA A 40 -5.82 17.05 20.13
N TRP A 41 -4.55 16.71 19.88
CA TRP A 41 -3.50 16.75 20.90
C TRP A 41 -2.55 17.95 20.76
N ARG A 42 -2.91 18.95 19.96
CA ARG A 42 -2.12 20.18 19.83
C ARG A 42 -2.09 20.92 21.17
N GLY A 43 -0.91 21.01 21.79
CA GLY A 43 -0.76 21.63 23.12
C GLY A 43 -1.18 20.73 24.28
N SER A 44 -1.39 19.44 24.02
CA SER A 44 -1.64 18.40 25.03
C SER A 44 -0.48 18.26 26.01
N GLU A 45 -0.81 18.00 27.28
CA GLU A 45 0.15 17.63 28.33
C GLU A 45 0.53 16.13 28.31
N TYR A 46 -0.14 15.32 27.48
CA TYR A 46 0.17 13.91 27.32
C TYR A 46 1.51 13.74 26.58
N ALA A 47 2.52 13.29 27.31
CA ALA A 47 3.87 13.03 26.78
C ALA A 47 3.91 12.06 25.59
N GLU A 48 2.93 11.16 25.50
CA GLU A 48 2.84 10.13 24.44
C GLU A 48 2.17 10.62 23.15
N ALA A 49 1.55 11.81 23.16
CA ALA A 49 0.79 12.30 22.01
C ALA A 49 1.68 12.51 20.76
N ALA A 50 2.82 13.18 20.91
CA ALA A 50 3.75 13.41 19.81
C ALA A 50 4.38 12.10 19.28
N PRO A 51 4.88 11.18 20.13
CA PRO A 51 5.31 9.86 19.69
C PRO A 51 4.24 9.05 18.95
N ALA A 52 2.99 9.05 19.43
CA ALA A 52 1.90 8.31 18.79
C ALA A 52 1.56 8.85 17.39
N VAL A 53 1.50 10.18 17.22
CA VAL A 53 1.31 10.82 15.91
C VAL A 53 2.50 10.52 14.98
N ALA A 54 3.73 10.54 15.49
CA ALA A 54 4.91 10.19 14.72
C ALA A 54 4.86 8.73 14.23
N GLY A 55 4.49 7.78 15.08
CA GLY A 55 4.33 6.38 14.71
C GLY A 55 3.26 6.16 13.63
N LEU A 56 2.13 6.89 13.70
CA LEU A 56 1.10 6.82 12.65
C LEU A 56 1.59 7.38 11.31
N ARG A 57 2.41 8.43 11.32
CA ARG A 57 3.03 8.98 10.10
C ARG A 57 4.02 7.98 9.48
N GLU A 58 4.78 7.27 10.31
CA GLU A 58 5.69 6.21 9.85
C GLU A 58 4.90 5.06 9.18
N VAL A 59 3.87 4.55 9.83
CA VAL A 59 2.98 3.52 9.24
C VAL A 59 2.37 3.99 7.91
N THR A 60 1.98 5.26 7.81
CA THR A 60 1.45 5.84 6.58
C THR A 60 2.51 5.87 5.46
N SER A 61 3.76 6.16 5.80
CA SER A 61 4.89 6.11 4.87
C SER A 61 5.13 4.69 4.37
N ASP A 62 5.16 3.70 5.26
CA ASP A 62 5.37 2.29 4.92
C ASP A 62 4.27 1.74 4.02
N LEU A 63 3.01 2.07 4.31
CA LEU A 63 1.87 1.70 3.47
C LEU A 63 1.98 2.30 2.06
N THR A 64 2.51 3.52 1.96
CA THR A 64 2.75 4.19 0.66
C THR A 64 3.83 3.46 -0.13
N ALA A 65 4.96 3.14 0.50
CA ALA A 65 6.05 2.42 -0.14
C ALA A 65 5.60 1.02 -0.61
N ALA A 66 4.91 0.28 0.26
CA ALA A 66 4.38 -1.05 -0.07
C ALA A 66 3.37 -1.02 -1.23
N ALA A 67 2.44 -0.05 -1.22
CA ALA A 67 1.50 0.12 -2.33
C ALA A 67 2.21 0.41 -3.65
N GLY A 68 3.27 1.24 -3.63
CA GLY A 68 4.09 1.53 -4.81
C GLY A 68 4.78 0.28 -5.37
N LEU A 69 5.44 -0.50 -4.52
CA LEU A 69 6.12 -1.75 -4.93
C LEU A 69 5.14 -2.77 -5.52
N LEU A 70 3.94 -2.89 -4.95
CA LEU A 70 2.91 -3.79 -5.47
C LEU A 70 2.40 -3.36 -6.85
N ARG A 71 2.21 -2.06 -7.09
CA ARG A 71 1.82 -1.55 -8.43
C ARG A 71 2.91 -1.86 -9.46
N GLN A 72 4.16 -1.57 -9.13
CA GLN A 72 5.29 -1.87 -10.01
C GLN A 72 5.40 -3.37 -10.31
N GLY A 73 5.26 -4.23 -9.29
CA GLY A 73 5.24 -5.68 -9.48
C GLY A 73 4.10 -6.13 -10.40
N SER A 74 2.91 -5.58 -10.22
CA SER A 74 1.74 -5.82 -11.06
C SER A 74 2.00 -5.43 -12.53
N GLU A 75 2.63 -4.28 -12.77
CA GLU A 75 3.00 -3.82 -14.11
C GLU A 75 4.04 -4.73 -14.77
N LEU A 76 5.07 -5.16 -14.03
CA LEU A 76 6.09 -6.09 -14.52
C LEU A 76 5.49 -7.44 -14.91
N LEU A 77 4.58 -7.98 -14.10
CA LEU A 77 3.87 -9.22 -14.38
C LEU A 77 3.04 -9.10 -15.67
N ARG A 78 2.27 -8.01 -15.83
CA ARG A 78 1.49 -7.76 -17.06
C ARG A 78 2.40 -7.58 -18.28
N ALA A 79 3.49 -6.85 -18.15
CA ALA A 79 4.46 -6.65 -19.22
C ALA A 79 5.15 -7.96 -19.65
N HIS A 80 5.40 -8.88 -18.71
CA HIS A 80 5.95 -10.19 -19.01
C HIS A 80 4.90 -11.11 -19.66
N ALA A 81 3.67 -11.14 -19.12
CA ALA A 81 2.56 -11.91 -19.66
C ALA A 81 2.20 -11.50 -21.11
N ALA A 82 2.39 -10.23 -21.48
CA ALA A 82 2.20 -9.74 -22.85
C ALA A 82 3.27 -10.21 -23.85
N ARG A 83 4.40 -10.74 -23.38
CA ARG A 83 5.51 -11.25 -24.20
C ARG A 83 5.47 -12.77 -24.39
N LEU A 84 4.64 -13.49 -23.61
CA LEU A 84 4.40 -14.93 -23.71
C LEU A 84 3.37 -15.23 -24.79
#